data_AF-A0A7L4YBT7-F1
#
_entry.id   AF-A0A7L4YBT7-F1
#
_cell.length_a   1.000
_cell.length_b   1.000
_cell.length_c   1.000
_cell.angle_alpha   90.00
_cell.angle_beta   90.00
_cell.angle_gamma   90.00
#
_symmetry.space_group_name_H-M   'P 1'
#
loop_
_entity.id
_entity.type
_entity.pdbx_description
1 polymer ?
#
loop_
_entity_poly.entity_id
_entity_poly.type
_entity_poly.pdbx_seq_one_letter_code
_entity_poly.pdbx_strand_id
1 'polypeptide(L)'
;MELDRTGGEVPAEDTFGRDAGLMVFLNDRFAERRATAHGLPLAEAQIAVAEVDAVQSILDEVLPKAYDRRYGSGFDDAAEVAWDVARRLAVPYDTHPDYREEWRP
;
A
#
# COMPACT_ATOMS: atom_id res chain seq x y z
N MET A 1 -7.15 -44.45 11.48
CA MET A 1 -7.59 -43.13 11.95
C MET A 1 -6.50 -42.15 11.53
N GLU A 2 -6.45 -41.84 10.25
CA GLU A 2 -5.45 -40.92 9.69
C GLU A 2 -6.10 -39.54 9.60
N LEU A 3 -5.44 -38.58 10.24
CA LEU A 3 -5.89 -37.21 10.38
C LEU A 3 -5.71 -36.49 9.06
N ASP A 4 -6.84 -36.07 8.51
CA ASP A 4 -6.99 -35.14 7.39
C ASP A 4 -6.27 -33.83 7.73
N ARG A 5 -5.10 -33.59 7.14
CA ARG A 5 -4.44 -32.28 7.15
C ARG A 5 -4.95 -31.50 5.93
N THR A 6 -6.15 -30.96 6.03
CA THR A 6 -6.54 -29.78 5.24
C THR A 6 -5.78 -28.57 5.77
N GLY A 7 -4.48 -28.51 5.46
CA GLY A 7 -3.74 -27.26 5.44
C GLY A 7 -4.22 -26.49 4.22
N GLY A 8 -5.24 -25.66 4.40
CA GLY A 8 -5.67 -24.73 3.37
C GLY A 8 -4.53 -23.75 3.10
N GLU A 9 -3.72 -24.04 2.09
CA GLU A 9 -2.95 -23.01 1.40
C GLU A 9 -3.98 -22.03 0.85
N VAL A 10 -4.13 -20.89 1.54
CA VAL A 10 -4.75 -19.73 0.91
C VAL A 10 -3.86 -19.42 -0.29
N PRO A 11 -4.36 -19.58 -1.52
CA PRO A 11 -3.54 -19.35 -2.70
C PRO A 11 -3.09 -17.90 -2.62
N ALA A 12 -1.77 -17.70 -2.54
CA ALA A 12 -1.14 -16.39 -2.54
C ALA A 12 -1.88 -15.45 -3.52
N GLU A 13 -2.16 -15.95 -4.72
CA GLU A 13 -2.85 -15.28 -5.83
C GLU A 13 -4.12 -14.49 -5.43
N ASP A 14 -4.88 -14.91 -4.41
CA ASP A 14 -6.10 -14.23 -3.95
C ASP A 14 -5.84 -12.94 -3.14
N THR A 15 -4.72 -12.88 -2.40
CA THR A 15 -4.31 -11.67 -1.66
C THR A 15 -3.56 -10.71 -2.58
N PHE A 16 -2.74 -11.23 -3.50
CA PHE A 16 -1.94 -10.43 -4.43
C PHE A 16 -2.77 -9.65 -5.47
N GLY A 17 -3.91 -10.18 -5.90
CA GLY A 17 -4.78 -9.52 -6.89
C GLY A 17 -5.56 -8.32 -6.37
N ARG A 18 -5.94 -8.32 -5.08
CA ARG A 18 -6.75 -7.26 -4.46
C ARG A 18 -5.97 -5.96 -4.28
N ASP A 19 -4.71 -6.06 -3.88
CA ASP A 19 -3.95 -4.91 -3.40
C ASP A 19 -2.97 -4.34 -4.47
N ALA A 20 -2.71 -5.05 -5.58
CA ALA A 20 -1.89 -4.53 -6.68
C ALA A 20 -2.46 -3.23 -7.28
N GLY A 21 -3.79 -3.09 -7.32
CA GLY A 21 -4.45 -1.86 -7.78
C GLY A 21 -4.31 -0.68 -6.81
N LEU A 22 -4.19 -0.96 -5.51
CA LEU A 22 -4.06 0.05 -4.46
C LEU A 22 -2.76 0.86 -4.59
N MET A 23 -1.65 0.20 -4.91
CA MET A 23 -0.37 0.89 -5.09
C MET A 23 -0.36 1.80 -6.32
N VAL A 24 -0.98 1.37 -7.42
CA VAL A 24 -1.15 2.23 -8.61
C VAL A 24 -2.00 3.44 -8.26
N PHE A 25 -3.14 3.22 -7.60
CA PHE A 25 -4.04 4.27 -7.15
C PHE A 25 -3.33 5.30 -6.25
N LEU A 26 -2.60 4.85 -5.22
CA LEU A 26 -1.84 5.73 -4.32
C LEU A 26 -0.76 6.51 -5.06
N ASN A 27 -0.03 5.87 -5.98
CA ASN A 27 1.00 6.55 -6.76
C ASN A 27 0.42 7.68 -7.64
N ASP A 28 -0.75 7.46 -8.25
CA ASP A 28 -1.43 8.49 -9.02
C ASP A 28 -1.85 9.67 -8.12
N ARG A 29 -2.38 9.38 -6.91
CA ARG A 29 -2.77 10.44 -5.96
C ARG A 29 -1.55 11.23 -5.46
N PHE A 30 -0.44 10.55 -5.23
CA PHE A 30 0.83 11.18 -4.85
C PHE A 30 1.37 12.05 -5.98
N ALA A 31 1.29 11.60 -7.23
CA ALA A 31 1.66 12.41 -8.38
C ALA A 31 0.79 13.67 -8.53
N GLU A 32 -0.53 13.53 -8.36
CA GLU A 32 -1.47 14.67 -8.38
C GLU A 32 -1.22 15.67 -7.24
N ARG A 33 -0.93 15.17 -6.03
CA ARG A 33 -0.61 16.03 -4.88
C ARG A 33 0.68 16.81 -5.11
N ARG A 34 1.72 16.17 -5.67
CA ARG A 34 2.94 16.88 -6.09
C ARG A 34 2.66 17.92 -7.19
N ALA A 35 1.85 17.57 -8.18
CA ALA A 35 1.47 18.49 -9.24
C ALA A 35 0.73 19.72 -8.71
N THR A 36 -0.19 19.51 -7.75
CA THR A 36 -0.97 20.55 -7.09
C THR A 36 -0.08 21.45 -6.21
N ALA A 37 0.96 20.89 -5.59
CA ALA A 37 1.90 21.64 -4.75
C ALA A 37 2.59 22.78 -5.52
N HIS A 38 2.76 22.67 -6.84
CA HIS A 38 3.31 23.76 -7.66
C HIS A 38 2.44 25.04 -7.66
N GLY A 39 1.15 24.94 -7.33
CA GLY A 39 0.25 26.09 -7.19
C GLY A 39 0.24 26.73 -5.81
N LEU A 40 0.97 26.19 -4.83
CA LEU A 40 0.98 26.66 -3.45
C LEU A 40 2.13 27.66 -3.20
N PRO A 41 2.06 28.49 -2.12
CA PRO A 41 3.20 29.22 -1.62
C PRO A 41 4.39 28.30 -1.33
N LEU A 42 5.62 28.77 -1.55
CA LEU A 42 6.84 27.93 -1.51
C LEU A 42 6.97 27.05 -0.26
N ALA A 43 6.72 27.61 0.93
CA ALA A 43 6.81 26.87 2.18
C ALA A 43 5.77 25.74 2.27
N GLU A 44 4.55 25.99 1.81
CA GLU A 44 3.46 25.00 1.79
C GLU A 44 3.71 23.92 0.73
N ALA A 45 4.23 24.32 -0.44
CA ALA A 45 4.62 23.40 -1.51
C ALA A 45 5.71 22.43 -1.03
N GLN A 46 6.72 22.93 -0.31
CA GLN A 46 7.81 22.11 0.24
C GLN A 46 7.31 21.10 1.26
N ILE A 47 6.39 21.50 2.15
CA ILE A 47 5.76 20.59 3.12
C ILE A 47 4.97 19.50 2.39
N ALA A 48 4.12 19.89 1.43
CA ALA A 48 3.28 18.95 0.70
C ALA A 48 4.09 17.92 -0.09
N VAL A 49 5.18 18.33 -0.73
CA VAL A 49 6.08 17.41 -1.46
C VAL A 49 6.83 16.50 -0.48
N ALA A 50 7.37 17.05 0.62
CA ALA A 50 8.11 16.26 1.61
C ALA A 50 7.25 15.18 2.28
N GLU A 51 5.97 15.48 2.56
CA GLU A 51 5.02 14.49 3.07
C GLU A 51 4.80 13.34 2.09
N VAL A 52 4.60 13.65 0.81
CA VAL A 52 4.42 12.63 -0.23
C VAL A 52 5.68 11.80 -0.41
N ASP A 53 6.85 12.43 -0.43
CA ASP A 53 8.15 11.74 -0.55
C ASP A 53 8.41 10.82 0.64
N ALA A 54 8.10 11.25 1.86
CA ALA A 54 8.26 10.43 3.07
C ALA A 54 7.35 9.19 3.03
N VAL A 55 6.08 9.36 2.67
CA VAL A 55 5.13 8.25 2.55
C VAL A 55 5.57 7.28 1.47
N GLN A 56 5.96 7.79 0.29
CA GLN A 56 6.40 6.94 -0.82
C GLN A 56 7.68 6.19 -0.48
N SER A 57 8.64 6.83 0.22
CA SER A 57 9.86 6.18 0.69
C SER A 57 9.56 5.02 1.64
N ILE A 58 8.57 5.15 2.53
CA ILE A 58 8.16 4.06 3.44
C ILE A 58 7.57 2.90 2.64
N LEU A 59 6.69 3.18 1.67
CA LEU A 59 6.07 2.14 0.85
C LEU A 59 7.10 1.42 -0.03
N ASP A 60 7.99 2.17 -0.67
CA ASP A 60 9.06 1.63 -1.53
C ASP A 60 10.12 0.86 -0.73
N GLU A 61 10.32 1.18 0.55
CA GLU A 61 11.23 0.43 1.40
C GLU A 61 10.59 -0.83 1.97
N VAL A 62 9.34 -0.75 2.43
CA VAL A 62 8.69 -1.81 3.18
C VAL A 62 8.10 -2.88 2.26
N LEU A 63 7.37 -2.49 1.20
CA LEU A 63 6.67 -3.47 0.35
C LEU A 63 7.62 -4.42 -0.37
N PRO A 64 8.72 -4.00 -1.02
CA PRO A 64 9.62 -4.93 -1.70
C PRO A 64 10.31 -5.90 -0.73
N LYS A 65 10.63 -5.43 0.49
CA LYS A 65 11.24 -6.27 1.54
C LYS A 65 10.24 -7.26 2.13
N ALA A 66 8.97 -6.87 2.21
CA ALA A 66 7.87 -7.73 2.63
C ALA A 66 7.65 -8.94 1.71
N TYR A 67 8.07 -8.84 0.44
CA TYR A 67 7.89 -9.89 -0.57
C TYR A 67 9.12 -10.78 -0.84
N ASP A 68 10.28 -10.48 -0.26
CA ASP A 68 11.49 -11.26 -0.53
C ASP A 68 11.58 -12.50 0.38
N ARG A 69 11.17 -13.65 -0.16
CA ARG A 69 11.27 -14.98 0.48
C ARG A 69 12.69 -15.34 0.96
N ARG A 70 13.74 -14.66 0.49
CA ARG A 70 15.11 -14.87 0.98
C ARG A 70 15.32 -14.44 2.43
N TYR A 71 14.39 -13.68 3.02
CA TYR A 71 14.51 -13.15 4.39
C TYR A 71 13.79 -13.99 5.49
N GLY A 72 13.11 -15.09 5.15
CA GLY A 72 12.61 -16.08 6.12
C GLY A 72 11.12 -15.95 6.54
N SER A 73 10.65 -16.88 7.37
CA SER A 73 9.24 -17.17 7.68
C SER A 73 8.51 -16.20 8.65
N GLY A 74 8.91 -14.93 8.69
CA GLY A 74 8.33 -13.90 9.58
C GLY A 74 7.93 -12.62 8.86
N PHE A 75 7.89 -12.65 7.53
CA PHE A 75 7.68 -11.47 6.68
C PHE A 75 6.24 -11.33 6.17
N ASP A 76 5.39 -12.34 6.34
CA ASP A 76 3.97 -12.25 6.02
C ASP A 76 3.28 -11.20 6.93
N ASP A 77 3.61 -11.17 8.23
CA ASP A 77 3.13 -10.14 9.17
C ASP A 77 3.58 -8.73 8.76
N ALA A 78 4.82 -8.59 8.27
CA ALA A 78 5.34 -7.32 7.80
C ALA A 78 4.65 -6.85 6.50
N ALA A 79 4.31 -7.79 5.61
CA ALA A 79 3.52 -7.54 4.42
C ALA A 79 2.10 -7.09 4.76
N GLU A 80 1.44 -7.78 5.70
CA GLU A 80 0.10 -7.41 6.16
C GLU A 80 0.08 -6.01 6.79
N VAL A 81 1.07 -5.69 7.63
CA VAL A 81 1.22 -4.34 8.21
C VAL A 81 1.44 -3.29 7.12
N ALA A 82 2.26 -3.60 6.12
CA ALA A 82 2.51 -2.68 5.00
C ALA A 82 1.23 -2.40 4.20
N TRP A 83 0.41 -3.43 3.96
CA TRP A 83 -0.88 -3.28 3.28
C TRP A 83 -1.92 -2.56 4.12
N ASP A 84 -1.98 -2.80 5.43
CA ASP A 84 -2.83 -2.04 6.36
C ASP A 84 -2.46 -0.54 6.35
N VAL A 85 -1.16 -0.22 6.30
CA VAL A 85 -0.68 1.16 6.13
C VAL A 85 -1.14 1.74 4.79
N ALA A 86 -0.97 1.01 3.68
CA ALA A 86 -1.40 1.46 2.35
C ALA A 86 -2.92 1.71 2.30
N ARG A 87 -3.74 0.81 2.88
CA ARG A 87 -5.20 0.95 2.96
C ARG A 87 -5.60 2.17 3.77
N ARG A 88 -4.96 2.43 4.91
CA ARG A 88 -5.19 3.64 5.72
C ARG A 88 -4.81 4.92 4.98
N LEU A 89 -3.73 4.90 4.19
CA LEU A 89 -3.34 6.02 3.34
C LEU A 89 -4.35 6.30 2.22
N ALA A 90 -5.13 5.29 1.81
CA ALA A 90 -6.16 5.43 0.80
C ALA A 90 -7.51 5.94 1.34
N VAL A 91 -7.79 5.82 2.63
CA VAL A 91 -9.05 6.27 3.27
C VAL A 91 -9.44 7.71 2.95
N PRO A 92 -8.52 8.71 2.92
CA PRO A 92 -8.88 10.08 2.54
C PRO A 92 -9.43 10.24 1.12
N TYR A 93 -9.32 9.21 0.29
CA TYR A 93 -9.80 9.19 -1.09
C TYR A 93 -11.02 8.27 -1.28
N ASP A 94 -11.74 7.89 -0.21
CA ASP A 94 -12.88 6.96 -0.27
C ASP A 94 -14.05 7.44 -1.15
N THR A 95 -14.14 8.75 -1.41
CA THR A 95 -15.10 9.34 -2.35
C THR A 95 -14.62 9.38 -3.80
N HIS A 96 -13.38 8.96 -4.10
CA HIS A 96 -12.82 9.00 -5.45
C HIS A 96 -13.47 7.89 -6.33
N PRO A 97 -13.83 8.15 -7.60
CA PRO A 97 -14.51 7.16 -8.45
C PRO A 97 -13.69 5.88 -8.69
N ASP A 98 -12.36 6.00 -8.69
CA ASP A 98 -11.44 4.87 -8.84
C ASP A 98 -11.09 4.18 -7.51
N TYR A 99 -11.58 4.71 -6.38
CA TYR A 99 -11.45 4.04 -5.09
C TYR A 99 -12.29 2.77 -5.07
N ARG A 100 -11.70 1.68 -4.57
CA ARG A 100 -12.40 0.40 -4.42
C ARG A 100 -12.67 0.11 -2.95
N GLU A 101 -13.90 -0.30 -2.65
CA GLU A 101 -14.31 -0.64 -1.28
C GLU A 101 -13.48 -1.79 -0.68
N GLU A 102 -12.89 -2.65 -1.51
CA GLU A 102 -11.96 -3.71 -1.09
C GLU A 102 -10.65 -3.18 -0.46
N TRP A 103 -10.33 -1.91 -0.65
CA TRP A 103 -9.18 -1.23 -0.03
C TRP A 103 -9.51 -0.59 1.31
N ARG A 104 -10.77 -0.63 1.75
CA ARG A 104 -11.12 -0.17 3.09
C ARG A 104 -10.43 -1.08 4.13
N PRO A 105 -9.72 -0.52 5.12
CA PRO A 105 -9.05 -1.30 6.17
C PRO A 105 -10.04 -2.17 6.98
#